data_AF-A0A7C2XK34-F1
#
_entry.id   AF-A0A7C2XK34-F1
#
_cell.length_a   1.000
_cell.length_b   1.000
_cell.length_c   1.000
_cell.angle_alpha   90.00
_cell.angle_beta   90.00
_cell.angle_gamma   90.00
#
_symmetry.space_group_name_H-M   'P 1'
#
loop_
_entity.id
_entity.type
_entity.pdbx_description
1 polymer ?
#
loop_
_entity_poly.entity_id
_entity_poly.type
_entity_poly.pdbx_seq_one_letter_code
_entity_poly.pdbx_strand_id
1 'polypeptide(L)'
;MMSRSTVSKFVYVILILLMALNMTIVVQAADEVPPDILQVAQDGLARFLNTIPPEELARMGLTSTQDIRSAVLGDGYHQFTLTPDALAAYQPGEALDSILTPTDTWVFLVTVDGQARTMLTVTKVNGRWEAAEIGGLFLPAALQKGEGSLAATLLETGIQSEVATTRYVRIFQAYADFLYVQTKDHAEYLLPLFPDPARLSLQPDKPAVPEQVLPQLNTYVKQMLNTEGGMTGEVESGEAATSSQSAAEASTQRQAASTLPLLLALAAGLVLIGVGSFTLVRRARQKAI
;
A
#
# COMPACT_ATOMS: atom_id res chain seq x y z
N MET A 1 23.89 35.55 -47.74
CA MET A 1 24.47 35.78 -46.40
C MET A 1 23.34 35.84 -45.38
N MET A 2 23.18 34.79 -44.56
CA MET A 2 22.23 34.82 -43.45
C MET A 2 22.74 35.77 -42.37
N SER A 3 21.84 36.60 -41.83
CA SER A 3 22.13 37.49 -40.71
C SER A 3 22.63 36.68 -39.50
N ARG A 4 23.65 37.18 -38.79
CA ARG A 4 24.15 36.59 -37.53
C ARG A 4 23.04 36.35 -36.50
N SER A 5 21.95 37.13 -36.54
CA SER A 5 20.80 36.94 -35.65
C SER A 5 19.92 35.73 -36.00
N THR A 6 19.93 35.29 -37.26
CA THR A 6 19.17 34.12 -37.72
C THR A 6 19.86 32.82 -37.32
N VAL A 7 21.19 32.79 -37.34
CA VAL A 7 22.00 31.62 -36.95
C VAL A 7 21.86 31.33 -35.46
N SER A 8 21.91 32.36 -34.60
CA SER A 8 21.74 32.19 -33.15
C SER A 8 20.37 31.59 -32.79
N LYS A 9 19.28 32.05 -33.41
CA LYS A 9 17.93 31.52 -33.17
C LYS A 9 17.80 30.05 -33.60
N PHE A 10 18.44 29.68 -34.70
CA PHE A 10 18.43 28.30 -35.18
C PHE A 10 19.15 27.33 -34.23
N VAL A 11 20.28 27.76 -33.67
CA VAL A 11 21.02 26.97 -32.67
C VAL A 11 20.18 26.76 -31.41
N TYR A 12 19.51 27.80 -30.90
CA TYR A 12 18.64 27.65 -29.72
C TYR A 12 17.47 26.70 -29.96
N VAL A 13 16.84 26.75 -31.14
CA VAL A 13 15.74 25.82 -31.49
C VAL A 13 16.24 24.38 -31.56
N ILE A 14 17.40 24.14 -32.18
CA ILE A 14 18.00 22.80 -32.25
C ILE A 14 18.39 22.30 -30.85
N LEU A 15 18.89 23.17 -29.97
CA LEU A 15 19.29 22.79 -28.62
C LEU A 15 18.09 22.46 -27.73
N ILE A 16 16.99 23.22 -27.84
CA ILE A 16 15.73 22.91 -27.14
C ILE A 16 15.12 21.62 -27.69
N LEU A 17 15.18 21.39 -29.00
CA LEU A 17 14.68 20.16 -29.62
C LEU A 17 15.50 18.94 -29.19
N LEU A 18 16.83 19.08 -29.08
CA LEU A 18 17.74 18.04 -28.56
C LEU A 18 17.51 17.76 -27.06
N MET A 19 17.21 18.79 -26.25
CA MET A 19 16.83 18.57 -24.85
C MET A 19 15.47 17.87 -24.72
N ALA A 20 14.49 18.20 -25.56
CA ALA A 20 13.19 17.55 -25.56
C ALA A 20 13.23 16.09 -26.07
N LEU A 21 14.18 15.76 -26.96
CA LEU A 21 14.31 14.41 -27.52
C LEU A 21 14.95 13.39 -26.56
N ASN A 22 15.64 13.84 -25.51
CA ASN A 22 16.25 12.95 -24.51
C ASN A 22 15.28 12.53 -23.41
N MET A 23 14.00 12.88 -23.51
CA MET A 23 12.97 12.40 -22.61
C MET A 23 12.48 11.01 -23.03
N THR A 24 13.40 10.04 -23.12
CA THR A 24 13.02 8.63 -23.12
C THR A 24 12.41 8.33 -21.76
N ILE A 25 11.10 8.19 -21.73
CA ILE A 25 10.38 7.68 -20.57
C ILE A 25 10.91 6.27 -20.38
N VAL A 26 11.76 6.07 -19.38
CA VAL A 26 12.13 4.75 -18.90
C VAL A 26 10.85 4.19 -18.28
N VAL A 27 10.10 3.43 -19.08
CA VAL A 27 9.00 2.61 -18.56
C VAL A 27 9.66 1.51 -17.75
N GLN A 28 9.67 1.69 -16.43
CA GLN A 28 10.13 0.70 -15.48
C GLN A 28 9.23 -0.52 -15.64
N ALA A 29 9.82 -1.70 -15.83
CA ALA A 29 9.07 -2.94 -16.02
C ALA A 29 8.51 -3.41 -14.66
N ALA A 30 7.43 -2.76 -14.22
CA ALA A 30 6.48 -3.42 -13.33
C ALA A 30 5.95 -4.67 -14.06
N ASP A 31 5.62 -5.72 -13.31
CA ASP A 31 4.97 -6.90 -13.89
C ASP A 31 3.74 -6.43 -14.67
N GLU A 32 3.76 -6.64 -15.99
CA GLU A 32 2.69 -6.17 -16.87
C GLU A 32 1.38 -6.83 -16.44
N VAL A 33 0.40 -6.02 -16.02
CA VAL A 33 -0.89 -6.50 -15.58
C VAL A 33 -1.56 -7.26 -16.74
N PRO A 34 -1.91 -8.54 -16.58
CA PRO A 34 -2.62 -9.29 -17.61
C PRO A 34 -3.95 -8.59 -17.98
N PRO A 35 -4.30 -8.52 -19.28
CA PRO A 35 -5.44 -7.72 -19.74
C PRO A 35 -6.78 -8.22 -19.20
N ASP A 36 -6.91 -9.53 -18.95
CA ASP A 36 -8.09 -10.14 -18.33
C ASP A 36 -8.26 -9.70 -16.87
N ILE A 37 -7.16 -9.63 -16.11
CA ILE A 37 -7.15 -9.15 -14.73
C ILE A 37 -7.48 -7.66 -14.68
N LEU A 38 -6.91 -6.86 -15.58
CA LEU A 38 -7.22 -5.43 -15.69
C LEU A 38 -8.71 -5.19 -15.98
N GLN A 39 -9.31 -5.99 -16.86
CA GLN A 39 -10.74 -5.90 -17.15
C GLN A 39 -11.59 -6.25 -15.92
N VAL A 40 -11.26 -7.36 -15.22
CA VAL A 40 -11.94 -7.74 -13.97
C VAL A 40 -11.82 -6.64 -12.91
N ALA A 41 -10.67 -5.99 -12.81
CA ALA A 41 -10.47 -4.86 -11.91
C ALA A 41 -11.38 -3.68 -12.28
N GLN A 42 -11.47 -3.32 -13.57
CA GLN A 42 -12.29 -2.19 -14.05
C GLN A 42 -13.78 -2.42 -13.76
N ASP A 43 -14.30 -3.59 -14.12
CA ASP A 43 -15.69 -3.97 -13.87
C ASP A 43 -15.98 -4.05 -12.37
N GLY A 44 -15.04 -4.62 -11.62
CA GLY A 44 -15.09 -4.74 -10.17
C GLY A 44 -15.15 -3.40 -9.46
N LEU A 45 -14.30 -2.44 -9.85
CA LEU A 45 -14.27 -1.10 -9.29
C LEU A 45 -15.62 -0.40 -9.45
N ALA A 46 -16.16 -0.39 -10.68
CA ALA A 46 -17.46 0.24 -10.96
C ALA A 46 -18.58 -0.37 -10.10
N ARG A 47 -18.59 -1.71 -9.93
CA ARG A 47 -19.54 -2.39 -9.06
C ARG A 47 -19.39 -1.96 -7.60
N PHE A 48 -18.18 -2.02 -7.05
CA PHE A 48 -17.93 -1.66 -5.64
C PHE A 48 -18.32 -0.21 -5.36
N LEU A 49 -17.87 0.74 -6.18
CA LEU A 49 -18.15 2.17 -6.03
C LEU A 49 -19.66 2.48 -5.98
N ASN A 50 -20.49 1.75 -6.73
CA ASN A 50 -21.95 1.91 -6.71
C ASN A 50 -22.64 1.29 -5.48
N THR A 51 -21.93 0.47 -4.70
CA THR A 51 -22.47 -0.19 -3.50
C THR A 51 -22.06 0.47 -2.19
N ILE A 52 -21.08 1.37 -2.20
CA ILE A 52 -20.61 2.04 -0.99
C ILE A 52 -21.67 3.04 -0.52
N PRO A 53 -22.25 2.87 0.67
CA PRO A 53 -23.21 3.82 1.19
C PRO A 53 -22.48 5.12 1.63
N PRO A 54 -23.15 6.29 1.58
CA PRO A 54 -22.51 7.58 1.87
C PRO A 54 -21.79 7.65 3.23
N GLU A 55 -22.33 6.98 4.26
CA GLU A 55 -21.76 6.92 5.61
C GLU A 55 -20.44 6.13 5.70
N GLU A 56 -20.16 5.26 4.73
CA GLU A 56 -18.95 4.43 4.69
C GLU A 56 -17.81 5.05 3.85
N LEU A 57 -18.07 6.16 3.15
CA LEU A 57 -17.08 6.78 2.26
C LEU A 57 -15.77 7.09 2.98
N ALA A 58 -15.86 7.69 4.17
CA ALA A 58 -14.67 8.04 4.97
C ALA A 58 -13.87 6.80 5.38
N ARG A 59 -14.53 5.68 5.67
CA ARG A 59 -13.88 4.39 5.99
C ARG A 59 -13.19 3.76 4.77
N MET A 60 -13.61 4.14 3.58
CA MET A 60 -13.01 3.74 2.31
C MET A 60 -11.99 4.75 1.77
N GLY A 61 -11.69 5.82 2.50
CA GLY A 61 -10.70 6.83 2.10
C GLY A 61 -11.24 7.84 1.09
N LEU A 62 -12.56 7.83 0.88
CA LEU A 62 -13.29 8.76 0.02
C LEU A 62 -13.94 9.82 0.89
N THR A 63 -13.94 11.06 0.42
CA THR A 63 -14.46 12.22 1.18
C THR A 63 -15.85 12.64 0.73
N SER A 64 -16.24 12.27 -0.48
CA SER A 64 -17.49 12.72 -1.08
C SER A 64 -18.02 11.76 -2.14
N THR A 65 -19.29 11.93 -2.52
CA THR A 65 -19.85 11.22 -3.68
C THR A 65 -19.25 11.67 -5.00
N GLN A 66 -18.59 12.84 -5.05
CA GLN A 66 -17.84 13.27 -6.21
C GLN A 66 -16.58 12.42 -6.39
N ASP A 67 -15.92 12.02 -5.29
CA ASP A 67 -14.75 11.13 -5.31
C ASP A 67 -15.10 9.79 -5.94
N ILE A 68 -16.30 9.25 -5.67
CA ILE A 68 -16.80 8.01 -6.31
C ILE A 68 -16.84 8.17 -7.84
N ARG A 69 -17.24 9.34 -8.34
CA ARG A 69 -17.39 9.59 -9.78
C ARG A 69 -16.06 9.84 -10.49
N SER A 70 -15.06 10.34 -9.77
CA SER A 70 -13.71 10.60 -10.30
C SER A 70 -12.71 9.51 -9.96
N ALA A 71 -13.11 8.50 -9.18
CA ALA A 71 -12.27 7.36 -8.85
C ALA A 71 -11.94 6.55 -10.11
N VAL A 72 -10.65 6.31 -10.32
CA VAL A 72 -10.11 5.50 -11.42
C VAL A 72 -9.09 4.50 -10.90
N LEU A 73 -8.91 3.39 -11.61
CA LEU A 73 -7.78 2.48 -11.33
C LEU A 73 -6.46 3.18 -11.67
N GLY A 74 -5.52 3.09 -10.74
CA GLY A 74 -4.11 3.41 -10.93
C GLY A 74 -3.29 2.12 -11.10
N ASP A 75 -2.07 2.15 -10.60
CA ASP A 75 -1.10 1.06 -10.77
C ASP A 75 -1.56 -0.24 -10.10
N GLY A 76 -1.23 -1.36 -10.73
CA GLY A 76 -1.53 -2.70 -10.27
C GLY A 76 -0.26 -3.45 -9.86
N TYR A 77 -0.32 -4.18 -8.75
CA TYR A 77 0.79 -4.95 -8.21
C TYR A 77 0.37 -6.39 -8.03
N HIS A 78 1.19 -7.31 -8.55
CA HIS A 78 1.06 -8.72 -8.22
C HIS A 78 1.49 -8.93 -6.77
N GLN A 79 0.64 -9.57 -5.97
CA GLN A 79 0.92 -9.84 -4.57
C GLN A 79 1.75 -11.13 -4.45
N PHE A 80 2.86 -11.02 -3.74
CA PHE A 80 3.71 -12.12 -3.31
C PHE A 80 3.60 -12.28 -1.80
N THR A 81 4.00 -13.44 -1.31
CA THR A 81 4.08 -13.73 0.11
C THR A 81 5.36 -14.47 0.45
N LEU A 82 5.70 -14.47 1.72
CA LEU A 82 6.77 -15.27 2.29
C LEU A 82 6.15 -16.23 3.31
N THR A 83 6.20 -17.53 3.00
CA THR A 83 5.63 -18.55 3.89
C THR A 83 6.48 -18.70 5.15
N PRO A 84 5.89 -19.15 6.29
CA PRO A 84 6.68 -19.43 7.50
C PRO A 84 7.82 -20.42 7.25
N ASP A 85 7.60 -21.44 6.42
CA ASP A 85 8.62 -22.43 6.10
C ASP A 85 9.76 -21.84 5.27
N ALA A 86 9.45 -21.03 4.25
CA ALA A 86 10.46 -20.32 3.46
C ALA A 86 11.28 -19.35 4.33
N LEU A 87 10.60 -18.62 5.21
CA LEU A 87 11.24 -17.70 6.16
C LEU A 87 12.12 -18.43 7.19
N ALA A 88 11.73 -19.65 7.60
CA ALA A 88 12.51 -20.48 8.50
C ALA A 88 13.73 -21.13 7.83
N ALA A 89 13.63 -21.41 6.53
CA ALA A 89 14.68 -22.04 5.73
C ALA A 89 15.72 -21.03 5.18
N TYR A 90 15.37 -19.74 5.12
CA TYR A 90 16.24 -18.68 4.60
C TYR A 90 17.63 -18.69 5.23
N GLN A 91 18.66 -18.59 4.38
CA GLN A 91 20.04 -18.41 4.79
C GLN A 91 20.57 -17.04 4.36
N PRO A 92 21.36 -16.32 5.19
CA PRO A 92 21.96 -15.05 4.78
C PRO A 92 22.75 -15.17 3.46
N GLY A 93 22.49 -14.27 2.52
CA GLY A 93 23.09 -14.26 1.18
C GLY A 93 22.32 -15.07 0.13
N GLU A 94 21.26 -15.78 0.51
CA GLU A 94 20.28 -16.32 -0.44
C GLU A 94 19.46 -15.17 -1.05
N ALA A 95 19.15 -15.26 -2.35
CA ALA A 95 18.32 -14.26 -3.00
C ALA A 95 16.88 -14.36 -2.48
N LEU A 96 16.33 -13.25 -1.98
CA LEU A 96 14.96 -13.16 -1.49
C LEU A 96 13.95 -13.53 -2.59
N ASP A 97 14.19 -13.14 -3.85
CA ASP A 97 13.32 -13.51 -4.98
C ASP A 97 13.08 -15.02 -5.06
N SER A 98 14.10 -15.84 -4.74
CA SER A 98 14.02 -17.29 -4.86
C SER A 98 13.10 -17.95 -3.83
N ILE A 99 12.77 -17.25 -2.75
CA ILE A 99 11.91 -17.74 -1.66
C ILE A 99 10.55 -17.02 -1.61
N LEU A 100 10.34 -15.99 -2.44
CA LEU A 100 9.03 -15.35 -2.59
C LEU A 100 8.08 -16.29 -3.32
N THR A 101 6.87 -16.42 -2.78
CA THR A 101 5.81 -17.23 -3.38
C THR A 101 4.78 -16.30 -4.02
N PRO A 102 4.52 -16.39 -5.34
CA PRO A 102 3.45 -15.62 -5.97
C PRO A 102 2.10 -16.06 -5.40
N THR A 103 1.19 -15.11 -5.18
CA THR A 103 -0.20 -15.41 -4.81
C THR A 103 -1.11 -15.28 -6.02
N ASP A 104 -2.30 -15.87 -5.96
CA ASP A 104 -3.34 -15.65 -6.96
C ASP A 104 -4.11 -14.34 -6.67
N THR A 105 -3.39 -13.26 -6.38
CA THR A 105 -3.97 -11.96 -5.99
C THR A 105 -3.21 -10.80 -6.62
N TRP A 106 -3.95 -9.86 -7.18
CA TRP A 106 -3.50 -8.57 -7.64
C TRP A 106 -4.16 -7.47 -6.80
N VAL A 107 -3.41 -6.41 -6.54
CA VAL A 107 -3.93 -5.22 -5.86
C VAL A 107 -3.76 -4.01 -6.77
N PHE A 108 -4.81 -3.21 -6.88
CA PHE A 108 -4.82 -2.00 -7.70
C PHE A 108 -5.04 -0.79 -6.82
N LEU A 109 -4.26 0.26 -7.02
CA LEU A 109 -4.56 1.55 -6.41
C LEU A 109 -5.84 2.10 -7.03
N VAL A 110 -6.73 2.65 -6.22
CA VAL A 110 -7.85 3.45 -6.67
C VAL A 110 -7.52 4.89 -6.36
N THR A 111 -7.41 5.70 -7.41
CA THR A 111 -6.97 7.09 -7.31
C THR A 111 -8.11 8.06 -7.54
N VAL A 112 -8.08 9.18 -6.83
CA VAL A 112 -8.97 10.33 -7.02
C VAL A 112 -8.09 11.54 -7.19
N ASP A 113 -8.21 12.24 -8.31
CA ASP A 113 -7.34 13.36 -8.69
C ASP A 113 -5.84 13.00 -8.65
N GLY A 114 -5.52 11.75 -9.02
CA GLY A 114 -4.15 11.22 -9.03
C GLY A 114 -3.59 10.82 -7.66
N GLN A 115 -4.36 10.96 -6.57
CA GLN A 115 -3.94 10.50 -5.24
C GLN A 115 -4.56 9.15 -4.92
N ALA A 116 -3.76 8.18 -4.49
CA ALA A 116 -4.26 6.89 -4.05
C ALA A 116 -5.10 7.04 -2.77
N ARG A 117 -6.36 6.61 -2.83
CA ARG A 117 -7.34 6.74 -1.73
C ARG A 117 -7.67 5.42 -1.08
N THR A 118 -7.78 4.38 -1.90
CA THR A 118 -8.16 3.02 -1.50
C THR A 118 -7.52 2.02 -2.44
N MET A 119 -7.69 0.73 -2.18
CA MET A 119 -7.14 -0.36 -2.97
C MET A 119 -8.26 -1.29 -3.39
N LEU A 120 -8.21 -1.78 -4.62
CA LEU A 120 -9.07 -2.85 -5.11
C LEU A 120 -8.26 -4.14 -5.16
N THR A 121 -8.75 -5.19 -4.50
CA THR A 121 -8.16 -6.52 -4.53
C THR A 121 -8.87 -7.40 -5.54
N VAL A 122 -8.13 -7.94 -6.50
CA VAL A 122 -8.58 -8.95 -7.46
C VAL A 122 -7.90 -10.26 -7.12
N THR A 123 -8.68 -11.31 -6.88
CA THR A 123 -8.14 -12.63 -6.48
C THR A 123 -8.78 -13.74 -7.29
N LYS A 124 -8.11 -14.88 -7.37
CA LYS A 124 -8.63 -16.05 -8.07
C LYS A 124 -9.48 -16.89 -7.12
N VAL A 125 -10.78 -16.96 -7.39
CA VAL A 125 -11.75 -17.76 -6.64
C VAL A 125 -12.28 -18.85 -7.56
N ASN A 126 -12.18 -20.13 -7.14
CA ASN A 126 -12.60 -21.28 -7.95
C ASN A 126 -12.05 -21.27 -9.39
N GLY A 127 -10.80 -20.84 -9.55
CA GLY A 127 -10.11 -20.77 -10.84
C GLY A 127 -10.46 -19.55 -11.70
N ARG A 128 -11.28 -18.62 -11.22
CA ARG A 128 -11.69 -17.39 -11.94
C ARG A 128 -11.23 -16.14 -11.21
N TRP A 129 -10.77 -15.15 -11.94
CA TRP A 129 -10.43 -13.85 -11.39
C TRP A 129 -11.70 -13.08 -11.02
N GLU A 130 -11.74 -12.57 -9.79
CA GLU A 130 -12.85 -11.78 -9.27
C GLU A 130 -12.32 -10.60 -8.45
N ALA A 131 -12.95 -9.44 -8.60
CA ALA A 131 -12.73 -8.33 -7.67
C ALA A 131 -13.40 -8.68 -6.34
N ALA A 132 -12.58 -8.99 -5.33
CA ALA A 132 -13.03 -9.56 -4.06
C ALA A 132 -13.24 -8.51 -2.97
N GLU A 133 -12.46 -7.44 -2.98
CA GLU A 133 -12.48 -6.43 -1.92
C GLU A 133 -12.13 -5.04 -2.46
N ILE A 134 -12.68 -4.00 -1.83
CA ILE A 134 -12.19 -2.63 -1.93
C ILE A 134 -11.94 -2.10 -0.51
N GLY A 135 -10.80 -1.45 -0.27
CA GLY A 135 -10.46 -0.94 1.06
C GLY A 135 -8.97 -0.69 1.28
N GLY A 136 -8.57 -0.69 2.56
CA GLY A 136 -7.21 -0.42 3.01
C GLY A 136 -6.88 1.06 3.01
N LEU A 137 -7.13 1.77 4.11
CA LEU A 137 -6.99 3.24 4.17
C LEU A 137 -5.54 3.74 4.08
N PHE A 138 -4.59 3.02 4.67
CA PHE A 138 -3.22 3.51 4.85
C PHE A 138 -2.26 2.98 3.78
N LEU A 139 -2.48 1.75 3.33
CA LEU A 139 -1.61 1.06 2.39
C LEU A 139 -1.53 1.71 0.99
N PRO A 140 -2.61 2.21 0.36
CA PRO A 140 -2.55 2.81 -0.98
C PRO A 140 -1.65 4.04 -1.01
N ALA A 141 -1.76 4.91 0.01
CA ALA A 141 -0.93 6.09 0.12
C ALA A 141 0.54 5.71 0.38
N ALA A 142 0.79 4.68 1.19
CA ALA A 142 2.14 4.17 1.44
C ALA A 142 2.77 3.56 0.18
N LEU A 143 2.02 2.77 -0.60
CA LEU A 143 2.45 2.21 -1.88
C LEU A 143 2.80 3.31 -2.88
N GLN A 144 1.86 4.24 -3.12
CA GLN A 144 2.07 5.35 -4.05
C GLN A 144 3.28 6.20 -3.65
N LYS A 145 3.41 6.52 -2.35
CA LYS A 145 4.54 7.28 -1.83
C LYS A 145 5.85 6.52 -2.01
N GLY A 146 5.88 5.26 -1.56
CA GLY A 146 7.07 4.41 -1.58
C GLY A 146 7.64 4.23 -2.97
N GLU A 147 6.77 4.00 -3.96
CA GLU A 147 7.19 3.93 -5.37
C GLU A 147 7.64 5.29 -5.89
N GLY A 148 6.87 6.35 -5.65
CA GLY A 148 7.19 7.71 -6.09
C GLY A 148 8.49 8.28 -5.50
N SER A 149 8.91 7.83 -4.32
CA SER A 149 10.17 8.22 -3.68
C SER A 149 11.31 7.24 -3.91
N LEU A 150 11.06 6.06 -4.48
CA LEU A 150 12.02 4.95 -4.50
C LEU A 150 13.38 5.33 -5.08
N ALA A 151 13.39 5.96 -6.26
CA ALA A 151 14.63 6.38 -6.91
C ALA A 151 15.43 7.38 -6.05
N ALA A 152 14.76 8.35 -5.43
CA ALA A 152 15.42 9.32 -4.55
C ALA A 152 15.97 8.63 -3.30
N THR A 153 15.20 7.74 -2.68
CA THR A 153 15.63 7.02 -1.48
C THR A 153 16.81 6.09 -1.74
N LEU A 154 16.83 5.37 -2.87
CA LEU A 154 17.97 4.55 -3.27
C LEU A 154 19.24 5.41 -3.41
N LEU A 155 19.14 6.56 -4.10
CA LEU A 155 20.26 7.49 -4.25
C LEU A 155 20.76 8.03 -2.90
N GLU A 156 19.87 8.42 -2.00
CA GLU A 156 20.22 8.90 -0.64
C GLU A 156 20.95 7.84 0.18
N THR A 157 20.65 6.57 -0.03
CA THR A 157 21.34 5.44 0.61
C THR A 157 22.65 5.04 -0.09
N GLY A 158 23.04 5.75 -1.15
CA GLY A 158 24.26 5.48 -1.91
C GLY A 158 24.11 4.39 -2.98
N ILE A 159 22.88 3.93 -3.24
CA ILE A 159 22.58 2.93 -4.26
C ILE A 159 22.38 3.65 -5.59
N GLN A 160 23.32 3.47 -6.52
CA GLN A 160 23.31 4.14 -7.83
C GLN A 160 22.67 3.30 -8.94
N SER A 161 22.20 2.09 -8.63
CA SER A 161 21.55 1.24 -9.62
C SER A 161 20.09 1.63 -9.82
N GLU A 162 19.65 1.58 -11.08
CA GLU A 162 18.24 1.70 -11.43
C GLU A 162 17.45 0.50 -10.94
N VAL A 163 16.17 0.71 -10.68
CA VAL A 163 15.22 -0.34 -10.33
C VAL A 163 14.91 -1.19 -11.56
N ALA A 164 15.06 -2.50 -11.44
CA ALA A 164 14.69 -3.47 -12.45
C ALA A 164 13.24 -3.94 -12.26
N THR A 165 12.86 -4.29 -11.03
CA THR A 165 11.56 -4.89 -10.72
C THR A 165 11.07 -4.43 -9.35
N THR A 166 9.75 -4.26 -9.22
CA THR A 166 9.05 -4.00 -7.96
C THR A 166 7.93 -5.00 -7.77
N ARG A 167 7.73 -5.49 -6.54
CA ARG A 167 6.63 -6.42 -6.20
C ARG A 167 6.03 -6.07 -4.86
N TYR A 168 4.72 -6.24 -4.72
CA TYR A 168 4.06 -6.09 -3.44
C TYR A 168 4.18 -7.40 -2.65
N VAL A 169 4.78 -7.35 -1.46
CA VAL A 169 4.98 -8.53 -0.61
C VAL A 169 4.19 -8.37 0.69
N ARG A 170 3.28 -9.31 0.95
CA ARG A 170 2.52 -9.40 2.19
C ARG A 170 2.91 -10.65 2.97
N ILE A 171 3.28 -10.47 4.24
CA ILE A 171 3.60 -11.55 5.18
C ILE A 171 2.44 -11.67 6.17
N PHE A 172 1.48 -12.55 5.84
CA PHE A 172 0.20 -12.63 6.55
C PHE A 172 0.36 -12.92 8.04
N GLN A 173 1.26 -13.82 8.42
CA GLN A 173 1.50 -14.20 9.81
C GLN A 173 2.13 -13.07 10.63
N ALA A 174 2.77 -12.12 9.96
CA ALA A 174 3.39 -10.96 10.59
C ALA A 174 2.52 -9.69 10.51
N TYR A 175 1.44 -9.71 9.71
CA TYR A 175 0.70 -8.51 9.31
C TYR A 175 1.62 -7.41 8.75
N ALA A 176 2.64 -7.80 7.98
CA ALA A 176 3.66 -6.91 7.46
C ALA A 176 3.56 -6.79 5.93
N ASP A 177 3.61 -5.56 5.46
CA ASP A 177 3.49 -5.19 4.04
C ASP A 177 4.76 -4.46 3.58
N PHE A 178 5.32 -4.93 2.46
CA PHE A 178 6.55 -4.41 1.87
C PHE A 178 6.39 -4.17 0.37
N LEU A 179 7.17 -3.24 -0.16
CA LEU A 179 7.50 -3.21 -1.57
C LEU A 179 8.89 -3.85 -1.72
N TYR A 180 8.94 -5.02 -2.34
CA TYR A 180 10.18 -5.65 -2.79
C TYR A 180 10.73 -4.87 -3.98
N VAL A 181 12.03 -4.62 -3.97
CA VAL A 181 12.73 -3.88 -5.01
C VAL A 181 13.97 -4.67 -5.40
N GLN A 182 14.08 -5.00 -6.67
CA GLN A 182 15.30 -5.51 -7.27
C GLN A 182 15.88 -4.46 -8.20
N THR A 183 17.16 -4.16 -8.06
CA THR A 183 17.88 -3.25 -8.95
C THR A 183 18.53 -4.00 -10.12
N LYS A 184 18.96 -3.28 -11.17
CA LYS A 184 19.59 -3.87 -12.36
C LYS A 184 20.91 -4.60 -12.10
N ASP A 185 21.60 -4.28 -11.02
CA ASP A 185 22.77 -5.01 -10.51
C ASP A 185 22.40 -6.19 -9.61
N HIS A 186 21.12 -6.57 -9.56
CA HIS A 186 20.54 -7.66 -8.78
C HIS A 186 20.61 -7.48 -7.26
N ALA A 187 20.86 -6.26 -6.76
CA ALA A 187 20.69 -5.99 -5.34
C ALA A 187 19.19 -5.97 -4.98
N GLU A 188 18.86 -6.49 -3.80
CA GLU A 188 17.51 -6.65 -3.34
C GLU A 188 17.26 -5.84 -2.08
N TYR A 189 16.09 -5.22 -2.02
CA TYR A 189 15.67 -4.40 -0.89
C TYR A 189 14.20 -4.66 -0.57
N LEU A 190 13.87 -4.51 0.70
CA LEU A 190 12.50 -4.45 1.20
C LEU A 190 12.26 -3.02 1.70
N LEU A 191 11.27 -2.36 1.09
CA LEU A 191 10.77 -1.08 1.55
C LEU A 191 9.54 -1.32 2.44
N PRO A 192 9.64 -1.09 3.77
CA PRO A 192 8.50 -1.27 4.67
C PRO A 192 7.43 -0.22 4.39
N LEU A 193 6.21 -0.68 4.07
CA LEU A 193 5.06 0.21 3.78
C LEU A 193 4.30 0.55 5.05
N PHE A 194 4.16 -0.43 5.94
CA PHE A 194 3.48 -0.25 7.23
C PHE A 194 4.11 -1.16 8.30
N PRO A 195 5.38 -0.93 8.69
CA PRO A 195 5.96 -1.69 9.79
C PRO A 195 5.26 -1.28 11.09
N ASP A 196 4.73 -2.24 11.84
CA ASP A 196 4.40 -1.99 13.25
C ASP A 196 5.73 -1.83 14.00
N PRO A 197 6.09 -0.62 14.47
CA PRO A 197 7.38 -0.38 15.10
C PRO A 197 7.54 -1.15 16.41
N ALA A 198 6.44 -1.60 17.02
CA ALA A 198 6.49 -2.46 18.20
C ALA A 198 6.90 -3.90 17.86
N ARG A 199 6.75 -4.32 16.60
CA ARG A 199 7.04 -5.68 16.13
C ARG A 199 8.32 -5.77 15.33
N LEU A 200 8.55 -4.79 14.45
CA LEU A 200 9.69 -4.74 13.54
C LEU A 200 10.41 -3.41 13.75
N SER A 201 11.70 -3.46 14.06
CA SER A 201 12.53 -2.25 14.24
C SER A 201 12.94 -1.65 12.89
N LEU A 202 11.94 -1.39 12.04
CA LEU A 202 12.11 -0.91 10.66
C LEU A 202 11.54 0.50 10.53
N GLN A 203 12.22 1.33 9.77
CA GLN A 203 11.74 2.67 9.44
C GLN A 203 10.85 2.58 8.20
N PRO A 204 9.62 3.12 8.23
CA PRO A 204 8.81 3.26 7.03
C PRO A 204 9.56 4.03 5.96
N ASP A 205 9.33 3.71 4.69
CA ASP A 205 9.91 4.39 3.54
C ASP A 205 11.45 4.33 3.45
N LYS A 206 12.12 3.52 4.26
CA LYS A 206 13.56 3.29 4.18
C LYS A 206 13.86 1.87 3.69
N PRO A 207 14.47 1.69 2.51
CA PRO A 207 14.91 0.40 2.01
C PRO A 207 15.84 -0.27 3.02
N ALA A 208 15.57 -1.54 3.29
CA ALA A 208 16.41 -2.40 4.12
C ALA A 208 16.78 -3.65 3.33
N VAL A 209 18.01 -4.14 3.51
CA VAL A 209 18.45 -5.38 2.86
C VAL A 209 17.79 -6.59 3.53
N PRO A 210 17.48 -7.67 2.79
CA PRO A 210 16.81 -8.86 3.33
C PRO A 210 17.47 -9.43 4.58
N GLU A 211 18.80 -9.43 4.68
CA GLU A 211 19.56 -9.95 5.82
C GLU A 211 19.27 -9.21 7.13
N GLN A 212 18.84 -7.95 7.07
CA GLN A 212 18.44 -7.18 8.26
C GLN A 212 16.99 -7.44 8.65
N VAL A 213 16.12 -7.72 7.67
CA VAL A 213 14.66 -7.77 7.83
C VAL A 213 14.19 -9.19 8.16
N LEU A 214 14.65 -10.20 7.41
CA LEU A 214 14.15 -11.57 7.51
C LEU A 214 14.40 -12.24 8.87
N PRO A 215 15.57 -12.07 9.55
CA PRO A 215 15.76 -12.64 10.89
C PRO A 215 14.76 -12.10 11.93
N GLN A 216 14.43 -10.80 11.84
CA GLN A 216 13.45 -10.17 12.73
C GLN A 216 12.05 -10.73 12.46
N LEU A 217 11.66 -10.82 11.18
CA LEU A 217 10.40 -11.43 10.77
C LEU A 217 10.28 -12.88 11.21
N ASN A 218 11.32 -13.70 11.04
CA ASN A 218 11.31 -15.10 11.41
C ASN A 218 11.10 -15.26 12.93
N THR A 219 11.80 -14.45 13.72
CA THR A 219 11.63 -14.43 15.17
C THR A 219 10.20 -14.09 15.55
N TYR A 220 9.63 -13.05 14.93
CA TYR A 220 8.27 -12.61 15.19
C TYR A 220 7.20 -13.63 14.77
N VAL A 221 7.31 -14.19 13.55
CA VAL A 221 6.38 -15.21 13.04
C VAL A 221 6.39 -16.45 13.94
N LYS A 222 7.57 -16.90 14.39
CA LYS A 222 7.66 -18.02 15.35
C LYS A 222 6.95 -17.73 16.66
N GLN A 223 7.05 -16.51 17.19
CA GLN A 223 6.35 -16.12 18.41
C GLN A 223 4.83 -16.17 18.20
N MET A 224 4.32 -15.62 17.09
CA MET A 224 2.89 -15.62 16.79
C MET A 224 2.31 -17.02 16.64
N LEU A 225 3.00 -17.91 15.92
CA LEU A 225 2.57 -19.30 15.75
C LEU A 225 2.52 -20.07 17.08
N ASN A 226 3.45 -19.79 18.00
CA ASN A 226 3.47 -20.41 19.33
C ASN A 226 2.36 -19.86 20.25
N THR A 227 2.03 -18.57 20.16
CA THR A 227 0.97 -17.95 20.97
C THR A 227 -0.42 -18.41 20.55
N GLU A 228 -0.70 -18.50 19.24
CA GLU A 228 -2.02 -18.91 18.74
C GLU A 228 -2.28 -20.41 18.91
N GLY A 229 -1.24 -21.25 18.83
CA GLY A 229 -1.35 -22.69 19.13
C GLY A 229 -1.65 -23.02 20.60
N GLY A 230 -1.37 -22.09 21.52
CA GLY A 230 -1.50 -22.29 22.97
C GLY A 230 -2.89 -22.03 23.56
N MET A 231 -3.83 -21.44 22.82
CA MET A 231 -5.21 -21.23 23.32
C MET A 231 -6.13 -22.45 23.14
N THR A 232 -5.62 -23.55 22.59
CA THR A 232 -6.37 -24.81 22.48
C THR A 232 -6.06 -25.73 23.66
N GLY A 233 -6.74 -25.51 24.78
CA GLY A 233 -6.96 -26.61 25.74
C GLY A 233 -6.36 -26.46 27.14
N GLU A 234 -6.66 -25.37 27.83
CA GLU A 234 -6.98 -25.48 29.26
C GLU A 234 -8.50 -25.25 29.39
N VAL A 235 -9.27 -26.23 28.90
CA VAL A 235 -10.64 -26.40 29.40
C VAL A 235 -10.44 -26.84 30.84
N GLU A 236 -10.41 -25.84 31.73
CA GLU A 236 -10.52 -26.01 33.16
C GLU A 236 -11.68 -26.99 33.39
N SER A 237 -11.34 -28.24 33.71
CA SER A 237 -12.28 -29.27 34.10
C SER A 237 -12.81 -28.89 35.47
N GLY A 238 -13.66 -27.86 35.47
CA GLY A 238 -14.45 -27.38 36.59
C GLY A 238 -15.44 -28.46 36.97
N GLU A 239 -14.99 -29.26 37.93
CA GLU A 239 -15.74 -30.04 38.90
C GLU A 239 -17.22 -29.67 38.98
N ALA A 240 -18.06 -30.61 38.53
CA ALA A 240 -19.50 -30.56 38.66
C ALA A 240 -19.89 -30.62 40.15
N ALA A 241 -20.10 -29.46 40.76
CA ALA A 241 -20.74 -29.34 42.08
C ALA A 241 -22.01 -28.48 41.98
N THR A 242 -23.13 -29.18 41.79
CA THR A 242 -24.40 -29.02 42.51
C THR A 242 -24.69 -27.66 43.15
N SER A 243 -25.68 -26.92 42.64
CA SER A 243 -26.66 -26.23 43.50
C SER A 243 -27.80 -25.59 42.69
N SER A 244 -28.91 -26.32 42.67
CA SER A 244 -30.24 -25.82 42.38
C SER A 244 -30.71 -25.01 43.60
N GLN A 245 -30.78 -23.68 43.54
CA GLN A 245 -31.66 -22.91 44.44
C GLN A 245 -31.83 -21.44 44.02
N SER A 246 -33.09 -20.99 44.13
CA SER A 246 -33.54 -19.60 44.18
C SER A 246 -33.78 -18.85 42.87
N ALA A 247 -34.85 -19.25 42.20
CA ALA A 247 -35.72 -18.32 41.47
C ALA A 247 -36.67 -17.66 42.47
N ALA A 248 -36.43 -16.38 42.79
CA ALA A 248 -37.38 -15.35 43.26
C ALA A 248 -36.56 -14.27 44.00
N GLU A 249 -36.96 -13.00 43.82
CA GLU A 249 -36.44 -11.82 44.54
C GLU A 249 -35.09 -11.25 44.08
N ALA A 250 -35.11 -10.44 43.00
CA ALA A 250 -34.27 -9.23 42.89
C ALA A 250 -34.65 -8.36 41.69
N SER A 251 -35.94 -8.08 41.50
CA SER A 251 -36.43 -7.03 40.61
C SER A 251 -36.69 -5.76 41.41
N THR A 252 -35.66 -5.06 41.92
CA THR A 252 -35.69 -3.64 42.38
C THR A 252 -34.26 -3.18 42.73
N GLN A 253 -33.35 -3.02 41.75
CA GLN A 253 -32.14 -2.17 41.93
C GLN A 253 -31.32 -1.95 40.65
N ARG A 254 -31.93 -1.40 39.59
CA ARG A 254 -31.19 -0.80 38.46
C ARG A 254 -31.83 0.49 37.98
N GLN A 255 -31.81 1.49 38.86
CA GLN A 255 -31.94 2.90 38.52
C GLN A 255 -30.93 3.67 39.37
N ALA A 256 -29.71 3.82 38.87
CA ALA A 256 -28.78 4.91 39.17
C ALA A 256 -27.45 4.66 38.43
N ALA A 257 -26.83 5.75 37.98
CA ALA A 257 -25.46 5.86 37.48
C ALA A 257 -25.20 5.44 36.02
N SER A 258 -25.65 6.29 35.09
CA SER A 258 -24.95 6.51 33.81
C SER A 258 -24.80 8.01 33.54
N THR A 259 -23.90 8.65 34.30
CA THR A 259 -23.35 9.96 33.96
C THR A 259 -21.84 9.86 34.04
N LEU A 260 -21.20 9.62 32.90
CA LEU A 260 -19.77 9.82 32.72
C LEU A 260 -19.58 10.92 31.66
N PRO A 261 -18.70 11.90 31.93
CA PRO A 261 -18.57 13.09 31.12
C PRO A 261 -17.75 12.83 29.86
N LEU A 262 -18.21 13.46 28.78
CA LEU A 262 -17.54 13.64 27.51
C LEU A 262 -16.28 14.51 27.74
N LEU A 263 -15.09 13.91 27.71
CA LEU A 263 -13.82 14.67 27.69
C LEU A 263 -13.35 14.80 26.24
N LEU A 264 -13.67 15.96 25.66
CA LEU A 264 -13.10 16.49 24.43
C LEU A 264 -11.63 16.88 24.68
N ALA A 265 -10.69 16.25 23.97
CA ALA A 265 -9.33 16.75 23.84
C ALA A 265 -9.17 17.38 22.44
N LEU A 266 -9.38 18.70 22.38
CA LEU A 266 -9.00 19.56 21.27
C LEU A 266 -7.48 19.83 21.36
N ALA A 267 -6.70 19.23 20.47
CA ALA A 267 -5.32 19.65 20.22
C ALA A 267 -5.27 20.34 18.85
N ALA A 268 -5.45 21.66 18.85
CA ALA A 268 -5.22 22.52 17.71
C ALA A 268 -3.72 22.76 17.53
N GLY A 269 -3.10 21.99 16.64
CA GLY A 269 -1.74 22.22 16.15
C GLY A 269 -1.75 23.12 14.92
N LEU A 270 -1.51 24.40 15.13
CA LEU A 270 -1.36 25.44 14.13
C LEU A 270 -0.11 25.17 13.26
N VAL A 271 -0.27 24.71 12.01
CA VAL A 271 0.82 24.67 11.02
C VAL A 271 0.62 25.81 10.03
N LEU A 272 1.51 26.80 10.11
CA LEU A 272 1.70 27.86 9.13
C LEU A 272 2.13 27.24 7.79
N ILE A 273 1.21 27.15 6.83
CA ILE A 273 1.54 26.85 5.43
C ILE A 273 2.00 28.15 4.77
N GLY A 274 3.30 28.21 4.49
CA GLY A 274 3.90 29.21 3.61
C GLY A 274 3.38 29.04 2.18
N VAL A 275 2.79 30.10 1.64
CA VAL A 275 2.27 30.17 0.28
C VAL A 275 3.45 30.26 -0.70
N GLY A 276 3.79 29.12 -1.31
CA GLY A 276 4.67 29.06 -2.48
C GLY A 276 3.85 29.01 -3.76
N SER A 277 3.71 30.15 -4.44
CA SER A 277 3.02 30.29 -5.71
C SER A 277 3.66 29.46 -6.82
N PHE A 278 3.03 28.35 -7.21
CA PHE A 278 3.34 27.67 -8.47
C PHE A 278 2.31 28.04 -9.53
N THR A 279 2.77 28.80 -10.52
CA THR A 279 1.98 29.28 -11.65
C THR A 279 1.68 28.12 -12.61
N LEU A 280 0.44 27.62 -12.58
CA LEU A 280 -0.05 26.62 -13.52
C LEU A 280 -0.44 27.29 -14.85
N VAL A 281 0.41 27.19 -15.87
CA VAL A 281 0.08 27.62 -17.24
C VAL A 281 -0.77 26.55 -17.92
N ARG A 282 -2.09 26.65 -17.79
CA ARG A 282 -3.05 25.96 -18.67
C ARG A 282 -3.08 26.69 -20.02
N ARG A 283 -2.60 26.05 -21.09
CA ARG A 283 -2.96 26.44 -22.46
C ARG A 283 -4.07 25.56 -22.97
N ALA A 284 -5.26 26.15 -23.02
CA ALA A 284 -6.36 25.74 -23.87
C ALA A 284 -5.91 25.78 -25.35
N ARG A 285 -6.28 24.76 -26.13
CA ARG A 285 -6.39 24.89 -27.58
C ARG A 285 -7.83 24.69 -28.00
N GLN A 286 -8.45 25.82 -28.36
CA GLN A 286 -9.68 25.93 -29.12
C GLN A 286 -9.53 25.34 -30.52
N LYS A 287 -10.63 24.74 -31.00
CA LYS A 287 -10.98 24.52 -32.40
C LYS A 287 -10.93 25.84 -33.19
N ALA A 288 -10.49 25.79 -34.45
CA ALA A 288 -11.12 26.50 -35.58
C ALA A 288 -10.44 26.14 -36.93
N ILE A 289 -11.27 25.64 -37.85
CA ILE A 289 -11.15 25.52 -39.32
C ILE A 289 -10.09 24.58 -39.87
#